data_AF-A0AAD5WXM0-F1
#
_entry.id   AF-A0AAD5WXM0-F1
#
_cell.length_a   1.000
_cell.length_b   1.000
_cell.length_c   1.000
_cell.angle_alpha   90.00
_cell.angle_beta   90.00
_cell.angle_gamma   90.00
#
_symmetry.space_group_name_H-M   'P 1'
#
loop_
_entity.id
_entity.type
_entity.pdbx_description
1 polymer ?
#
loop_
_entity_poly.entity_id
_entity_poly.type
_entity_poly.pdbx_seq_one_letter_code
_entity_poly.pdbx_strand_id
1 'polypeptide(L)' 'MPVQPQHEQPPQSSPHTPRPPTDEDDPYVARIKRSGCFNQHEALQDCYYVKRDWRACKEEMQAFRACFAKKQQEQQ' A
#
# COMPACT_ATOMS: atom_id res chain seq x y z
N MET A 1 -30.10 -6.02 -4.46
CA MET A 1 -28.86 -6.41 -5.17
C MET A 1 -27.72 -6.10 -4.23
N PRO A 2 -27.06 -7.11 -3.62
CA PRO A 2 -26.15 -6.86 -2.51
C PRO A 2 -24.87 -6.18 -3.02
N VAL A 3 -24.67 -4.98 -2.52
CA VAL A 3 -23.57 -4.06 -2.78
C VAL A 3 -22.28 -4.60 -2.15
N GLN A 4 -21.28 -4.79 -3.01
CA GLN A 4 -19.81 -4.78 -2.83
C GLN A 4 -19.20 -5.18 -1.48
N PRO A 5 -18.22 -6.11 -1.45
CA PRO A 5 -17.49 -6.45 -0.23
C PRO A 5 -16.51 -5.32 0.11
N GLN A 6 -16.86 -4.50 1.11
CA GLN A 6 -15.86 -3.69 1.79
C GLN A 6 -14.81 -4.66 2.35
N HIS A 7 -13.57 -4.50 1.90
CA HIS A 7 -12.42 -4.99 2.65
C HIS A 7 -12.44 -4.27 4.00
N GLU A 8 -13.06 -4.90 4.98
CA GLU A 8 -13.07 -4.51 6.38
C GLU A 8 -11.62 -4.47 6.88
N GLN A 9 -11.07 -3.26 6.98
CA GLN A 9 -9.86 -3.03 7.76
C GLN A 9 -10.27 -3.08 9.25
N PRO A 10 -9.61 -3.90 10.08
CA PRO A 10 -9.92 -3.94 11.51
C PRO A 10 -9.62 -2.57 12.15
N PRO A 11 -10.37 -2.16 13.19
CA PRO A 11 -10.14 -0.88 13.86
C PRO A 11 -8.83 -0.96 14.65
N GLN A 12 -7.74 -0.49 14.06
CA GLN A 12 -6.46 -0.34 14.74
C GLN A 12 -6.53 0.92 15.61
N SER A 13 -7.14 0.75 16.78
CA SER A 13 -7.00 1.65 17.92
C SER A 13 -5.53 1.69 18.34
N SER A 14 -4.78 2.71 17.92
CA SER A 14 -3.48 3.04 18.52
C SER A 14 -3.22 4.55 18.45
N PRO A 15 -2.87 5.20 19.57
CA PRO A 15 -2.82 6.65 19.68
C PRO A 15 -1.47 7.21 19.21
N HIS A 16 -1.25 7.35 17.91
CA HIS A 16 -0.11 8.15 17.41
C HIS A 16 -0.52 9.06 16.24
N THR A 17 -0.81 10.32 16.62
CA THR A 17 -0.73 11.57 15.84
C THR A 17 -1.82 11.83 14.79
N PRO A 18 -2.60 12.93 14.93
CA PRO A 18 -3.58 13.35 13.92
C PRO A 18 -2.86 14.01 12.74
N ARG A 19 -3.05 13.47 11.53
CA ARG A 19 -2.76 14.20 10.29
C ARG A 19 -4.11 14.49 9.61
N PRO A 20 -4.39 15.75 9.24
CA PRO A 20 -5.70 16.12 8.71
C PRO A 20 -5.99 15.33 7.43
N PRO A 21 -7.21 14.79 7.26
CA PRO A 21 -7.60 14.09 6.05
C PRO A 21 -7.93 15.14 4.99
N THR A 22 -6.93 15.59 4.26
CA THR A 22 -7.14 16.43 3.08
C THR A 22 -6.58 15.70 1.87
N ASP A 23 -7.51 15.22 1.05
CA ASP A 23 -7.35 14.77 -0.35
C ASP A 23 -6.82 13.34 -0.60
N GLU A 24 -7.77 12.40 -0.53
CA GLU A 24 -8.01 11.16 -1.32
C GLU A 24 -6.90 10.13 -1.65
N ASP A 25 -5.61 10.39 -1.45
CA ASP A 25 -4.56 9.38 -1.60
C ASP A 25 -3.74 9.28 -0.29
N ASP A 26 -3.59 8.06 0.26
CA ASP A 26 -2.73 7.87 1.43
C ASP A 26 -1.32 8.39 1.07
N PRO A 27 -0.68 9.23 1.92
CA PRO A 27 0.61 9.82 1.58
C PRO A 27 1.72 8.78 1.41
N TYR A 28 1.49 7.54 1.86
CA TYR A 28 2.31 6.40 1.48
C TYR A 28 2.21 6.09 -0.02
N VAL A 29 0.99 5.95 -0.55
CA VAL A 29 0.71 5.71 -1.98
C VAL A 29 1.23 6.86 -2.84
N ALA A 30 1.03 8.11 -2.40
CA ALA A 30 1.57 9.28 -3.10
C ALA A 30 3.11 9.25 -3.20
N ARG A 31 3.79 8.80 -2.15
CA ARG A 31 5.26 8.64 -2.16
C ARG A 31 5.69 7.51 -3.09
N ILE A 32 4.91 6.44 -3.16
CA ILE A 32 5.15 5.33 -4.09
C ILE A 32 4.99 5.80 -5.54
N LYS A 33 3.90 6.51 -5.85
CA LYS A 33 3.67 7.15 -7.17
C LYS A 33 4.85 8.07 -7.54
N ARG A 34 5.30 8.93 -6.61
CA ARG A 34 6.44 9.84 -6.81
C ARG A 34 7.78 9.10 -7.02
N SER A 35 7.97 7.94 -6.40
CA SER A 35 9.19 7.14 -6.54
C SER A 35 9.25 6.29 -7.82
N GLY A 36 8.12 6.12 -8.51
CA GLY A 36 8.02 5.29 -9.72
C GLY A 36 7.86 3.79 -9.44
N CYS A 37 7.75 3.39 -8.17
CA CYS A 37 7.57 2.00 -7.74
C CYS A 37 6.09 1.60 -7.65
N PHE A 38 5.20 2.34 -8.31
CA PHE A 38 3.75 2.16 -8.23
C PHE A 38 3.28 0.87 -8.90
N ASN A 39 3.93 0.44 -9.99
CA ASN A 39 3.60 -0.83 -10.65
C ASN A 39 3.69 -2.03 -9.70
N GLN A 40 4.76 -2.12 -8.89
CA GLN A 40 4.92 -3.21 -7.93
C GLN A 40 3.92 -3.12 -6.78
N HIS A 41 3.51 -1.91 -6.42
CA HIS A 41 2.48 -1.69 -5.42
C HIS A 41 1.10 -2.11 -5.92
N GLU A 42 0.74 -1.79 -7.16
CA GLU A 42 -0.49 -2.28 -7.79
C GLU A 42 -0.48 -3.81 -7.92
N ALA A 43 0.62 -4.41 -8.37
CA ALA A 43 0.76 -5.87 -8.44
C ALA A 43 0.57 -6.54 -7.08
N LEU A 44 1.10 -5.94 -6.00
CA LEU A 44 0.89 -6.41 -4.64
C LEU A 44 -0.60 -6.29 -4.24
N GLN A 45 -1.25 -5.17 -4.55
CA GLN A 45 -2.68 -4.98 -4.27
C GLN A 45 -3.53 -5.98 -5.03
N ASP A 46 -3.23 -6.23 -6.29
CA ASP A 46 -3.95 -7.17 -7.14
C ASP A 46 -3.80 -8.60 -6.60
N CYS A 47 -2.57 -9.02 -6.28
CA CYS A 47 -2.34 -10.34 -5.67
C CYS A 47 -3.06 -10.48 -4.32
N TYR A 48 -3.05 -9.42 -3.50
CA TYR A 48 -3.81 -9.40 -2.25
C TYR A 48 -5.32 -9.41 -2.49
N TYR A 49 -5.82 -8.75 -3.53
CA TYR A 49 -7.25 -8.76 -3.86
C TYR A 49 -7.72 -10.14 -4.30
N VAL A 50 -6.89 -10.84 -5.10
CA VAL A 50 -7.19 -12.17 -5.62
C VAL A 50 -7.05 -13.25 -4.54
N LYS A 51 -5.92 -13.29 -3.83
CA LYS A 51 -5.64 -14.35 -2.85
C LYS A 51 -6.10 -14.02 -1.45
N ARG A 52 -6.25 -12.72 -1.11
CA ARG A 52 -6.48 -12.21 0.25
C ARG A 52 -5.43 -12.65 1.26
N ASP A 53 -4.27 -13.06 0.74
CA ASP A 53 -3.18 -13.68 1.49
C ASP A 53 -1.86 -12.99 1.11
N TRP A 54 -1.41 -12.06 1.95
CA TRP A 54 -0.19 -11.29 1.73
C TRP A 54 1.08 -12.17 1.70
N ARG A 55 1.03 -13.35 2.34
CA ARG A 55 2.14 -14.33 2.33
C ARG A 55 2.37 -14.95 0.96
N ALA A 56 1.30 -15.13 0.19
CA ALA A 56 1.36 -15.67 -1.16
C ALA A 56 1.82 -14.62 -2.19
N CYS A 57 1.90 -13.35 -1.79
CA CYS A 57 2.34 -12.20 -2.60
C CYS A 57 3.72 -11.68 -2.15
N LYS A 58 4.52 -12.56 -1.51
CA LYS A 58 5.81 -12.20 -0.92
C LYS A 58 6.83 -11.74 -1.97
N GLU A 59 6.76 -12.30 -3.17
CA GLU A 59 7.62 -11.94 -4.31
C GLU A 59 7.34 -10.50 -4.76
N GLU A 60 6.08 -10.15 -5.00
CA GLU A 60 5.62 -8.79 -5.33
C GLU A 60 6.00 -7.81 -4.21
N MET A 61 5.87 -8.23 -2.94
CA MET A 61 6.26 -7.43 -1.78
C MET A 61 7.77 -7.17 -1.73
N GLN A 62 8.60 -8.16 -2.05
CA GLN A 62 10.04 -7.98 -2.14
C GLN A 62 10.42 -7.06 -3.29
N ALA A 63 9.80 -7.21 -4.47
CA ALA A 63 10.03 -6.34 -5.61
C ALA A 63 9.69 -4.87 -5.28
N PHE A 64 8.54 -4.65 -4.64
CA PHE A 64 8.14 -3.35 -4.16
C PHE A 64 9.14 -2.78 -3.14
N ARG A 65 9.52 -3.55 -2.11
CA ARG A 65 10.49 -3.10 -1.09
C ARG A 65 11.86 -2.80 -1.68
N ALA A 66 12.34 -3.58 -2.65
CA ALA A 66 13.61 -3.34 -3.31
C ALA A 66 13.61 -2.02 -4.11
N CYS A 67 12.54 -1.76 -4.85
CA CYS A 67 12.36 -0.50 -5.58
C CYS A 67 12.25 0.68 -4.61
N PHE A 68 11.40 0.54 -3.60
CA PHE A 68 11.15 1.60 -2.62
C PHE A 68 12.39 1.90 -1.76
N ALA A 69 13.17 0.89 -1.37
CA ALA A 69 14.41 1.07 -0.60
C ALA A 69 15.45 1.91 -1.36
N LYS A 70 15.65 1.64 -2.65
CA LYS A 70 16.53 2.46 -3.50
C LYS A 70 16.09 3.92 -3.53
N LYS A 71 14.78 4.14 -3.65
CA LYS A 71 14.20 5.49 -3.72
C LYS A 71 14.14 6.22 -2.38
N GLN A 72 13.97 5.50 -1.27
CA GLN A 72 14.05 6.08 0.08
C GLN A 72 15.45 6.60 0.39
N GLN A 73 16.51 5.91 -0.05
CA GLN A 73 17.89 6.39 0.10
C GLN A 73 18.16 7.66 -0.71
N GLU A 74 17.49 7.83 -1.85
CA GLU A 74 17.63 9.00 -2.73
C GLU A 74 16.74 10.19 -2.32
N GLN A 75 15.78 9.97 -1.41
CA GLN A 75 14.86 10.99 -0.88
C GLN A 75 15.22 11.46 0.53
N GLN A 76 16.38 11.04 1.06
CA GLN A 76 16.94 11.46 2.35
C GLN A 76 18.01 12.53 2.13
#